data_AF-A0A2P4X413-F1
#
_entry.id   AF-A0A2P4X413-F1
#
_cell.length_a   1.000
_cell.length_b   1.000
_cell.length_c   1.000
_cell.angle_alpha   90.00
_cell.angle_beta   90.00
_cell.angle_gamma   90.00
#
_symmetry.space_group_name_H-M   'P 1'
#
loop_
_entity.id
_entity.type
_entity.pdbx_description
1 polymer ?
#
loop_
_entity_poly.entity_id
_entity_poly.type
_entity_poly.pdbx_seq_one_letter_code
_entity_poly.pdbx_strand_id
1 'polypeptide(L)'
;MPRKGGKRTHSSPRSTRFKNSILTHVSLIPLHFLQRKTRTHVVEAPSVEKDDTPMSFVFKMGKVPGVVSSLVQDMRRVMAPYTADKLREKRKNTLKDFVHVGAPLGVTHFIFFTNTEAGTNLKIARIPRGPTLSFKVTKYSLMSQMHLVVRRPVDASQALKSKPLVVLNNFTAPD
;
A
#
# COMPACT_ATOMS: atom_id res chain seq x y z
N MET A 1 62.34 -33.35 -20.21
CA MET A 1 63.02 -34.28 -19.28
C MET A 1 62.74 -33.87 -17.83
N PRO A 2 62.78 -34.82 -16.86
CA PRO A 2 61.75 -34.98 -15.81
C PRO A 2 62.29 -34.95 -14.35
N ARG A 3 61.39 -34.96 -13.34
CA ARG A 3 61.33 -35.93 -12.19
C ARG A 3 60.48 -35.38 -11.02
N LYS A 4 59.38 -36.08 -10.67
CA LYS A 4 59.20 -37.01 -9.51
C LYS A 4 59.24 -36.27 -8.16
N GLY A 5 58.17 -36.22 -7.35
CA GLY A 5 57.42 -37.30 -6.68
C GLY A 5 57.34 -36.92 -5.18
N GLY A 6 56.45 -37.35 -4.29
CA GLY A 6 55.27 -38.21 -4.29
C GLY A 6 54.78 -38.37 -2.83
N LYS A 7 53.52 -38.79 -2.68
CA LYS A 7 52.90 -39.59 -1.60
C LYS A 7 52.83 -39.05 -0.15
N ARG A 8 51.60 -39.04 0.40
CA ARG A 8 51.17 -40.06 1.39
C ARG A 8 49.66 -40.05 1.62
N THR A 9 49.14 -41.26 1.80
CA THR A 9 47.76 -41.72 2.00
C THR A 9 47.45 -41.93 3.49
N HIS A 10 46.19 -41.89 3.90
CA HIS A 10 45.58 -42.69 4.98
C HIS A 10 44.03 -42.59 4.85
N SER A 11 43.34 -43.60 4.32
CA SER A 11 42.72 -44.76 4.98
C SER A 11 41.40 -44.46 5.71
N SER A 12 40.36 -45.20 5.30
CA SER A 12 38.94 -45.18 5.71
C SER A 12 38.68 -45.75 7.13
N PRO A 13 37.42 -45.80 7.60
CA PRO A 13 36.67 -47.04 7.41
C PRO A 13 35.15 -46.90 7.15
N ARG A 14 34.60 -48.06 6.78
CA ARG A 14 33.24 -48.45 6.33
C ARG A 14 32.11 -48.15 7.31
N SER A 15 30.90 -47.94 6.77
CA SER A 15 29.67 -48.50 7.34
C SER A 15 28.70 -48.94 6.24
N THR A 16 28.26 -50.18 6.38
CA THR A 16 27.35 -50.96 5.53
C THR A 16 25.91 -50.88 6.03
N ARG A 17 24.92 -50.74 5.14
CA ARG A 17 23.57 -51.34 5.24
C ARG A 17 22.83 -51.16 3.91
N PHE A 18 22.71 -52.20 3.10
CA PHE A 18 21.56 -53.13 3.02
C PHE A 18 20.29 -52.54 2.41
N LYS A 19 20.09 -52.96 1.15
CA LYS A 19 18.87 -53.33 0.41
C LYS A 19 17.52 -52.84 0.92
N ASN A 20 16.76 -52.26 0.00
CA ASN A 20 15.36 -52.57 -0.37
C ASN A 20 15.00 -51.64 -1.56
N SER A 21 14.18 -51.94 -2.55
CA SER A 21 13.46 -53.13 -2.99
C SER A 21 12.54 -52.61 -4.11
N ILE A 22 12.60 -53.25 -5.29
CA ILE A 22 11.48 -53.45 -6.23
C ILE A 22 10.88 -52.21 -6.94
N LEU A 23 11.23 -52.15 -8.24
CA LEU A 23 10.32 -52.13 -9.40
C LEU A 23 9.01 -51.32 -9.27
N THR A 24 8.95 -50.17 -9.94
CA THR A 24 7.70 -49.68 -10.53
C THR A 24 7.91 -49.29 -11.98
N HIS A 25 7.12 -49.96 -12.80
CA HIS A 25 6.99 -49.89 -14.24
C HIS A 25 6.82 -48.45 -14.75
N VAL A 26 7.60 -48.09 -15.77
CA VAL A 26 7.44 -46.86 -16.55
C VAL A 26 6.21 -47.04 -17.45
N SER A 27 5.16 -46.25 -17.23
CA SER A 27 4.15 -45.96 -18.25
C SER A 27 4.42 -44.57 -18.81
N LEU A 28 4.71 -44.54 -20.11
CA LEU A 28 4.87 -43.35 -20.93
C LEU A 28 3.51 -42.67 -21.12
N ILE A 29 3.41 -41.37 -20.79
CA ILE A 29 2.32 -40.49 -21.20
C ILE A 29 2.95 -39.31 -21.97
N PRO A 30 2.48 -38.95 -23.17
CA PRO A 30 3.16 -38.02 -24.08
C PRO A 30 2.94 -36.54 -23.74
N LEU A 31 3.82 -35.70 -24.30
CA LEU A 31 3.92 -34.25 -24.16
C LEU A 31 2.58 -33.51 -24.20
N HIS A 32 2.30 -32.73 -23.15
CA HIS A 32 1.68 -31.41 -23.30
C HIS A 32 2.29 -30.44 -22.28
N PHE A 33 2.68 -29.27 -22.78
CA PHE A 33 3.40 -28.21 -22.09
C PHE A 33 2.63 -27.69 -20.86
N LEU A 34 3.02 -28.12 -19.65
CA LEU A 34 2.47 -27.59 -18.40
C LEU A 34 3.53 -26.72 -17.72
N GLN A 35 3.39 -25.40 -17.82
CA GLN A 35 4.16 -24.44 -17.06
C GLN A 35 4.07 -24.78 -15.57
N ARG A 36 5.23 -24.98 -14.93
CA ARG A 36 5.33 -25.03 -13.46
C ARG A 36 4.86 -23.69 -12.90
N LYS A 37 3.66 -23.66 -12.30
CA LYS A 37 3.26 -22.57 -11.43
C LYS A 37 4.08 -22.68 -10.15
N THR A 38 5.11 -21.86 -10.04
CA THR A 38 5.78 -21.58 -8.77
C THR A 38 4.73 -21.04 -7.81
N ARG A 39 4.46 -21.83 -6.77
CA ARG A 39 3.61 -21.47 -5.64
C ARG A 39 4.29 -20.28 -4.95
N THR A 40 3.76 -19.08 -5.17
CA THR A 40 4.17 -17.89 -4.42
C THR A 40 3.85 -18.16 -2.95
N HIS A 41 4.88 -18.24 -2.12
CA HIS A 41 4.72 -18.20 -0.67
C HIS A 41 4.08 -16.85 -0.35
N VAL A 42 2.80 -16.87 0.03
CA VAL A 42 2.16 -15.72 0.67
C VAL A 42 2.91 -15.56 1.99
N VAL A 43 3.83 -14.60 2.04
CA VAL A 43 4.40 -14.15 3.30
C VAL A 43 3.22 -13.61 4.10
N GLU A 44 2.81 -14.37 5.10
CA GLU A 44 1.87 -13.91 6.10
C GLU A 44 2.44 -12.61 6.67
N ALA A 45 1.73 -11.52 6.42
CA ALA A 45 2.07 -10.24 7.02
C ALA A 45 2.08 -10.43 8.54
N PRO A 46 3.07 -9.86 9.25
CA PRO A 46 3.13 -9.99 10.70
C PRO A 46 1.78 -9.52 11.27
N SER A 47 1.23 -10.32 12.18
CA SER A 47 0.04 -9.97 12.94
C SER A 47 0.34 -8.72 13.76
N VAL A 48 0.19 -7.56 13.14
CA VAL A 48 0.13 -6.28 13.82
C VAL A 48 -1.10 -6.40 14.71
N GLU A 49 -0.90 -6.38 16.03
CA GLU A 49 -1.97 -6.20 16.99
C GLU A 49 -2.85 -5.06 16.48
N LYS A 50 -4.10 -5.38 16.14
CA LYS A 50 -5.00 -4.43 15.48
C LYS A 50 -5.41 -3.40 16.50
N ASP A 51 -4.60 -2.36 16.62
CA ASP A 51 -5.04 -1.08 17.14
C ASP A 51 -6.27 -0.70 16.29
N ASP A 52 -7.46 -0.64 16.91
CA ASP A 52 -8.76 -0.36 16.25
C ASP A 52 -8.82 1.09 15.70
N THR A 53 -7.70 1.80 15.74
CA THR A 53 -7.54 3.13 15.21
C THR A 53 -7.79 3.12 13.68
N PRO A 54 -8.77 3.90 13.19
CA PRO A 54 -9.11 3.88 11.77
C PRO A 54 -7.99 4.50 10.91
N MET A 55 -7.46 3.71 9.99
CA MET A 55 -6.52 4.18 8.98
C MET A 55 -7.24 4.72 7.75
N SER A 56 -6.64 5.70 7.09
CA SER A 56 -7.22 6.37 5.94
C SER A 56 -6.28 6.47 4.74
N PHE A 57 -6.83 6.46 3.53
CA PHE A 57 -6.10 6.80 2.31
C PHE A 57 -6.60 8.12 1.75
N VAL A 58 -5.64 9.00 1.44
CA VAL A 58 -5.91 10.27 0.76
C VAL A 58 -5.29 10.22 -0.63
N PHE A 59 -6.07 10.34 -1.70
CA PHE A 59 -5.57 10.24 -3.08
C PHE A 59 -6.40 11.05 -4.07
N LYS A 60 -5.94 11.13 -5.33
CA LYS A 60 -6.75 11.63 -6.44
C LYS A 60 -7.12 10.50 -7.39
N MET A 61 -8.27 10.62 -8.05
CA MET A 61 -8.76 9.63 -9.00
C MET A 61 -9.03 10.28 -10.36
N GLY A 62 -8.61 9.59 -11.42
CA GLY A 62 -8.73 10.07 -12.80
C GLY A 62 -7.75 11.20 -13.14
N LYS A 63 -8.13 12.05 -14.10
CA LYS A 63 -7.34 13.21 -14.52
C LYS A 63 -7.73 14.40 -13.65
N VAL A 64 -6.78 14.89 -12.84
CA VAL A 64 -6.96 16.10 -12.03
C VAL A 64 -5.87 17.13 -12.35
N PRO A 65 -6.15 18.44 -12.16
CA PRO A 65 -5.13 19.48 -12.30
C PRO A 65 -3.93 19.28 -11.36
N GLY A 66 -2.76 19.79 -11.75
CA GLY A 66 -1.55 19.74 -10.93
C GLY A 66 -1.74 20.41 -9.56
N VAL A 67 -2.47 21.52 -9.52
CA VAL A 67 -2.80 22.25 -8.28
C VAL A 67 -3.59 21.36 -7.30
N VAL A 68 -4.57 20.60 -7.79
CA VAL A 68 -5.33 19.63 -6.97
C VAL A 68 -4.44 18.48 -6.50
N SER A 69 -3.43 18.12 -7.29
CA SER A 69 -2.44 17.12 -6.85
C SER A 69 -1.62 17.61 -5.66
N SER A 70 -1.26 18.90 -5.62
CA SER A 70 -0.61 19.51 -4.46
C SER A 70 -1.56 19.56 -3.26
N LEU A 71 -2.84 19.89 -3.47
CA LEU A 71 -3.86 19.88 -2.42
C LEU A 71 -4.00 18.49 -1.76
N VAL A 72 -3.90 17.41 -2.54
CA VAL A 72 -3.92 16.03 -2.03
C VAL A 72 -2.72 15.78 -1.10
N GLN A 73 -1.54 16.29 -1.44
CA GLN A 73 -0.34 16.17 -0.59
C GLN A 73 -0.49 16.97 0.71
N ASP A 74 -1.03 18.19 0.64
CA ASP A 74 -1.33 18.98 1.83
C ASP A 74 -2.34 18.25 2.74
N MET A 75 -3.38 17.64 2.15
CA MET A 75 -4.38 16.87 2.89
C MET A 75 -3.80 15.60 3.54
N ARG A 76 -2.81 14.94 2.92
CA ARG A 76 -2.09 13.81 3.54
C ARG A 76 -1.35 14.22 4.79
N ARG A 77 -0.74 15.41 4.78
CA ARG A 77 -0.03 15.95 5.95
C ARG A 77 -1.00 16.30 7.08
N VAL A 78 -2.17 16.82 6.77
CA VAL A 78 -3.22 17.13 7.77
C VAL A 78 -3.77 15.87 8.42
N MET A 79 -3.92 14.78 7.67
CA MET A 79 -4.48 13.51 8.15
C MET A 79 -3.43 12.57 8.78
N ALA A 80 -2.16 12.98 8.83
CA ALA A 80 -1.11 12.22 9.50
C ALA A 80 -1.40 12.08 11.02
N PRO A 81 -0.94 11.00 11.69
CA PRO A 81 -0.09 9.92 11.18
C PRO A 81 -0.85 8.75 10.52
N TYR A 82 -2.18 8.72 10.56
CA TYR A 82 -3.00 7.57 10.17
C TYR A 82 -3.33 7.52 8.67
N THR A 83 -2.50 8.15 7.85
CA THR A 83 -2.65 8.19 6.40
C THR A 83 -1.37 7.77 5.69
N ALA A 84 -1.52 7.05 4.57
CA ALA A 84 -0.41 6.72 3.70
C ALA A 84 0.10 7.95 2.92
N ASP A 85 1.12 8.62 3.47
CA ASP A 85 1.77 9.79 2.87
C ASP A 85 2.40 9.46 1.49
N LYS A 86 3.08 8.31 1.42
CA LYS A 86 3.85 7.87 0.23
C LYS A 86 3.01 7.09 -0.80
N LEU A 87 1.69 7.09 -0.69
CA LEU A 87 0.83 6.41 -1.66
C LEU A 87 1.02 7.02 -3.06
N ARG A 88 1.31 6.19 -4.07
CA ARG A 88 1.53 6.66 -5.45
C ARG A 88 0.39 6.21 -6.35
N GLU A 89 -0.53 7.12 -6.60
CA GLU A 89 -1.63 6.92 -7.54
C GLU A 89 -1.20 7.08 -9.00
N LYS A 90 -1.76 6.25 -9.89
CA LYS A 90 -1.68 6.42 -11.35
C LYS A 90 -3.06 6.81 -11.89
N ARG A 91 -3.08 7.50 -13.04
CA ARG A 91 -4.33 7.91 -13.71
C ARG A 91 -5.26 6.72 -14.05
N LYS A 92 -4.69 5.55 -14.31
CA LYS A 92 -5.44 4.32 -14.64
C LYS A 92 -6.01 3.61 -13.41
N ASN A 93 -5.60 3.99 -12.20
CA ASN A 93 -6.07 3.32 -11.00
C ASN A 93 -7.56 3.53 -10.80
N THR A 94 -8.25 2.43 -10.51
CA THR A 94 -9.66 2.43 -10.16
C THR A 94 -9.83 2.38 -8.65
N LEU A 95 -11.02 2.75 -8.16
CA LEU A 95 -11.35 2.63 -6.74
C LEU A 95 -11.14 1.20 -6.22
N LYS A 96 -11.43 0.19 -7.05
CA LYS A 96 -11.22 -1.22 -6.72
C LYS A 96 -9.77 -1.51 -6.39
N ASP A 97 -8.82 -0.95 -7.13
CA ASP A 97 -7.38 -1.17 -6.88
C ASP A 97 -7.00 -0.66 -5.48
N PHE A 98 -7.48 0.52 -5.10
CA PHE A 98 -7.23 1.08 -3.77
C PHE A 98 -7.89 0.24 -2.66
N VAL A 99 -9.09 -0.30 -2.89
CA VAL A 99 -9.73 -1.23 -1.94
C VAL A 99 -8.88 -2.50 -1.75
N HIS A 100 -8.39 -3.10 -2.84
CA HIS A 100 -7.57 -4.31 -2.75
C HIS A 100 -6.24 -4.07 -2.03
N VAL A 101 -5.63 -2.89 -2.20
CA VAL A 101 -4.38 -2.51 -1.50
C VAL A 101 -4.64 -2.08 -0.05
N GLY A 102 -5.72 -1.35 0.20
CA GLY A 102 -6.04 -0.79 1.51
C GLY A 102 -6.60 -1.81 2.49
N ALA A 103 -7.35 -2.82 2.02
CA ALA A 103 -7.95 -3.84 2.86
C ALA A 103 -6.93 -4.62 3.73
N PRO A 104 -5.82 -5.18 3.20
CA PRO A 104 -4.83 -5.85 4.03
C PRO A 104 -4.05 -4.88 4.94
N LEU A 105 -4.06 -3.58 4.63
CA LEU A 105 -3.44 -2.52 5.44
C LEU A 105 -4.39 -1.96 6.51
N GLY A 106 -5.59 -2.54 6.70
CA GLY A 106 -6.56 -2.08 7.70
C GLY A 106 -7.17 -0.71 7.42
N VAL A 107 -7.11 -0.23 6.16
CA VAL A 107 -7.67 1.08 5.79
C VAL A 107 -9.19 1.00 5.75
N THR A 108 -9.83 1.89 6.50
CA THR A 108 -11.29 1.94 6.64
C THR A 108 -11.92 3.13 5.94
N HIS A 109 -11.18 4.24 5.81
CA HIS A 109 -11.69 5.50 5.25
C HIS A 109 -10.89 5.94 4.03
N PHE A 110 -11.57 6.28 2.94
CA PHE A 110 -10.96 6.92 1.79
C PHE A 110 -11.41 8.37 1.71
N ILE A 111 -10.45 9.25 1.44
CA ILE A 111 -10.67 10.65 1.12
C ILE A 111 -10.04 10.86 -0.25
N PHE A 112 -10.83 11.22 -1.26
CA PHE A 112 -10.28 11.36 -2.59
C PHE A 112 -10.88 12.49 -3.41
N PHE A 113 -10.01 13.07 -4.23
CA PHE A 113 -10.37 14.15 -5.13
C PHE A 113 -10.62 13.62 -6.53
N THR A 114 -11.68 14.10 -7.15
CA THR A 114 -12.00 13.85 -8.56
C THR A 114 -12.22 15.17 -9.26
N ASN A 115 -11.94 15.23 -10.55
CA ASN A 115 -12.25 16.40 -11.35
C ASN A 115 -13.22 16.03 -12.46
N THR A 116 -14.29 16.82 -12.56
CA THR A 116 -15.33 16.73 -13.57
C THR A 116 -15.43 18.05 -14.31
N GLU A 117 -16.21 18.13 -15.38
CA GLU A 117 -16.45 19.39 -16.09
C GLU A 117 -17.09 20.45 -15.19
N ALA A 118 -17.93 20.03 -14.24
CA ALA A 118 -18.53 20.92 -13.25
C ALA A 118 -17.56 21.42 -12.16
N GLY A 119 -16.33 20.89 -12.13
CA GLY A 119 -15.28 21.27 -11.18
C GLY A 119 -14.70 20.10 -10.37
N THR A 120 -13.96 20.46 -9.32
CA THR A 120 -13.32 19.51 -8.40
C THR A 120 -14.29 19.06 -7.31
N ASN A 121 -14.32 17.76 -7.05
CA ASN A 121 -15.16 17.15 -6.02
C ASN A 121 -14.29 16.39 -5.01
N LEU A 122 -14.60 16.57 -3.74
CA LEU A 122 -14.06 15.81 -2.62
C LEU A 122 -15.04 14.70 -2.27
N LYS A 123 -14.55 13.46 -2.16
CA LYS A 123 -15.35 12.32 -1.74
C LYS A 123 -14.73 11.69 -0.49
N ILE A 124 -15.58 11.40 0.49
CA ILE A 124 -15.21 10.71 1.73
C ILE A 124 -16.03 9.42 1.77
N ALA A 125 -15.37 8.28 1.74
CA ALA A 125 -16.01 6.97 1.64
C ALA A 125 -15.54 6.04 2.76
N ARG A 126 -16.47 5.25 3.30
CA ARG A 126 -16.15 4.13 4.19
C ARG A 126 -16.10 2.82 3.40
N ILE A 127 -15.02 2.05 3.58
CA ILE A 127 -14.67 0.86 2.82
C ILE A 127 -14.67 -0.36 3.76
N PRO A 128 -15.00 -1.58 3.29
CA PRO A 128 -15.48 -1.96 1.95
C PRO A 128 -16.97 -1.71 1.73
N ARG A 129 -17.75 -1.63 2.81
CA ARG A 129 -19.16 -1.28 2.80
C ARG A 129 -19.36 -0.07 3.69
N GLY A 130 -20.06 0.93 3.18
CA GLY A 130 -20.36 2.12 3.94
C GLY A 130 -20.81 3.27 3.06
N PRO A 131 -21.24 4.37 3.69
CA PRO A 131 -21.67 5.55 2.97
C PRO A 131 -20.49 6.22 2.26
N THR A 132 -20.83 6.94 1.19
CA THR A 132 -19.90 7.86 0.51
C THR A 132 -20.53 9.24 0.47
N LEU A 133 -19.86 10.20 1.10
CA LEU A 133 -20.21 11.60 1.03
C LEU A 133 -19.48 12.24 -0.16
N SER A 134 -20.20 12.99 -0.98
CA SER A 134 -19.63 13.70 -2.12
C SER A 134 -19.89 15.19 -1.97
N PHE A 135 -18.83 15.98 -2.00
CA PHE A 135 -18.85 17.42 -1.83
C PHE A 135 -18.27 18.10 -3.08
N LYS A 136 -18.95 19.13 -3.56
CA LYS A 136 -18.39 20.03 -4.58
C LYS A 136 -17.45 21.02 -3.88
N VAL A 137 -16.20 21.07 -4.31
CA VAL A 137 -15.23 22.04 -3.78
C VAL A 137 -15.50 23.38 -4.45
N THR A 138 -15.92 24.38 -3.67
CA THR A 138 -16.21 25.73 -4.16
C THR A 138 -14.94 26.58 -4.28
N LYS A 139 -14.11 26.57 -3.23
CA LYS A 139 -12.85 27.29 -3.12
C LYS A 139 -11.84 26.43 -2.38
N TYR A 140 -10.57 26.54 -2.76
CA TYR A 140 -9.46 25.89 -2.06
C TYR A 140 -8.23 26.80 -2.11
N SER A 141 -7.27 26.54 -1.22
CA SER A 141 -5.99 27.23 -1.18
C SER A 141 -4.91 26.23 -0.82
N LEU A 142 -3.73 26.36 -1.42
CA LEU A 142 -2.61 25.47 -1.12
C LEU A 142 -1.85 26.00 0.11
N MET A 143 -1.26 25.07 0.88
CA MET A 143 -0.40 25.46 1.99
C MET A 143 0.76 26.33 1.49
N SER A 144 1.37 25.97 0.35
CA SER A 144 2.45 26.75 -0.26
C SER A 144 2.07 28.20 -0.57
N GLN A 145 0.83 28.44 -1.03
CA GLN A 145 0.33 29.79 -1.29
C GLN A 145 0.07 30.56 0.01
N MET A 146 -0.45 29.90 1.04
CA MET A 146 -0.67 30.52 2.34
C MET A 146 0.63 30.96 2.99
N HIS A 147 1.71 30.19 2.87
CA HIS A 147 3.03 30.58 3.41
C HIS A 147 3.58 31.87 2.78
N LEU A 148 3.20 32.18 1.54
CA LEU A 148 3.61 33.42 0.86
C LEU A 148 2.76 34.63 1.27
N VAL A 149 1.48 34.41 1.56
CA VAL A 149 0.52 35.48 1.88
C VAL A 149 0.56 35.85 3.37
N VAL A 150 0.79 34.87 4.24
CA VAL A 150 0.80 35.08 5.69
C VAL A 150 2.07 35.82 6.11
N ARG A 151 1.92 36.97 6.77
CA ARG A 151 3.04 37.82 7.22
C ARG A 151 4.03 37.13 8.16
N ARG A 152 3.56 36.19 8.98
CA ARG A 152 4.36 35.43 9.95
C ARG A 152 3.97 33.95 9.87
N PRO A 153 4.47 33.22 8.86
CA PRO A 153 4.14 31.81 8.70
C PRO A 153 4.77 31.00 9.85
N VAL A 154 3.97 30.14 10.47
CA VAL A 154 4.44 29.20 11.50
C VAL A 154 4.71 27.86 10.81
N ASP A 155 5.87 27.27 11.09
CA ASP A 155 6.16 25.92 10.61
C ASP A 155 5.38 24.89 11.43
N ALA A 156 4.30 24.37 10.83
CA ALA A 156 3.46 23.33 11.42
C ALA A 156 3.98 21.90 11.18
N SER A 157 5.13 21.73 10.51
CA SER A 157 5.59 20.40 10.05
C SER A 157 5.76 19.38 11.17
N GLN A 158 6.18 19.81 12.36
CA GLN A 158 6.29 18.92 13.52
C GLN A 158 4.93 18.67 14.19
N ALA A 159 4.08 19.70 14.28
CA ALA A 159 2.74 19.60 14.86
C ALA A 159 1.85 18.61 14.09
N LEU A 160 1.97 18.58 12.76
CA LEU A 160 1.22 17.69 11.87
C LEU A 160 1.59 16.20 12.01
N LYS A 161 2.66 15.85 12.74
CA LYS A 161 3.00 14.44 13.03
C LYS A 161 2.18 13.86 14.18
N SER A 162 1.59 14.73 15.00
CA SER A 162 0.72 14.34 16.10
C SER A 162 -0.71 14.09 15.63
N LYS A 163 -1.51 13.35 16.41
CA LYS A 163 -2.92 13.08 16.05
C LYS A 163 -3.69 14.41 15.96
N PRO A 164 -4.49 14.64 14.91
CA PRO A 164 -5.24 15.87 14.76
C PRO A 164 -6.37 15.95 15.80
N LEU A 165 -6.71 17.17 16.20
CA LEU A 165 -7.89 17.47 17.01
C LEU A 165 -9.05 17.87 16.11
N VAL A 166 -10.26 17.38 16.43
CA VAL A 166 -11.48 17.70 15.69
C VAL A 166 -12.28 18.72 16.47
N VAL A 167 -12.59 19.84 15.84
CA VAL A 167 -13.50 20.85 16.36
C VAL A 167 -14.71 20.90 15.45
N LEU A 168 -15.88 20.57 15.98
CA LEU A 168 -17.16 20.67 15.26
C LEU A 168 -17.84 21.97 15.69
N ASN A 169 -18.08 22.86 14.72
CA ASN A 169 -18.79 24.11 14.95
C ASN A 169 -20.05 24.14 14.10
N ASN A 170 -21.21 24.40 14.72
CA ASN A 170 -22.52 24.45 14.07
C ASN A 170 -22.92 23.17 13.31
N PHE A 171 -22.42 22.00 13.72
CA PHE A 171 -22.96 20.70 13.29
C PHE A 171 -24.09 20.33 14.24
N THR A 172 -25.29 20.83 13.98
CA THR A 172 -26.50 20.42 14.71
C THR A 172 -27.01 19.10 14.13
N ALA A 173 -27.57 18.24 14.99
CA ALA A 173 -28.30 17.08 14.52
C ALA A 173 -29.57 17.54 13.75
N PRO A 174 -30.00 16.79 12.72
CA PRO A 174 -31.37 16.93 12.23
C PRO A 174 -32.33 16.49 13.34
N ASP A 175 -33.40 17.26 13.56
CA ASP A 175 -34.51 16.89 14.45
C ASP A 175 -35.13 15.53 14.06
#